data_AF-A0A964W7N9-F1
#
_entry.id   AF-A0A964W7N9-F1
#
_cell.length_a   1.000
_cell.length_b   1.000
_cell.length_c   1.000
_cell.angle_alpha   90.00
_cell.angle_beta   90.00
_cell.angle_gamma   90.00
#
_symmetry.space_group_name_H-M   'P 1'
#
loop_
_entity.id
_entity.type
_entity.pdbx_description
1 polymer ?
#
loop_
_entity_poly.entity_id
_entity_poly.type
_entity_poly.pdbx_seq_one_letter_code
_entity_poly.pdbx_strand_id
1 'polypeptide(L)'
;MRKHFKTAATQATQFAEITKRCIKSGHILRAKKCLDVAELLFTTGSNETRNAIGNIYVNSVSTFMELHNCTVSKLFPPTLKKEYVAQVNASGV
;
A
#
# COMPACT_ATOMS: atom_id res chain seq x y z
N MET A 1 -16.28 16.44 -21.02
CA MET A 1 -15.00 16.13 -20.33
C MET A 1 -15.23 16.02 -18.83
N ARG A 2 -15.35 14.81 -18.27
CA ARG A 2 -15.49 14.62 -16.82
C ARG A 2 -14.12 14.80 -16.16
N LYS A 3 -13.89 15.97 -15.55
CA LYS A 3 -12.78 16.15 -14.61
C LYS A 3 -13.10 15.29 -13.38
N HIS A 4 -12.67 14.03 -13.39
CA HIS A 4 -12.68 13.22 -12.18
C HIS A 4 -11.73 13.90 -11.19
N PHE A 5 -12.27 14.59 -10.19
CA PHE A 5 -11.52 14.86 -8.97
C PHE A 5 -11.05 13.50 -8.45
N LYS A 6 -9.76 13.21 -8.64
CA LYS A 6 -9.16 11.97 -8.14
C LYS A 6 -9.12 12.10 -6.62
N THR A 7 -10.08 11.49 -5.93
CA THR A 7 -10.09 11.41 -4.46
C THR A 7 -8.86 10.65 -3.98
N ALA A 8 -8.42 10.89 -2.74
CA ALA A 8 -7.26 10.18 -2.18
C ALA A 8 -7.44 8.66 -2.27
N ALA A 9 -8.69 8.18 -2.14
CA ALA A 9 -9.04 6.78 -2.30
C ALA A 9 -8.70 6.22 -3.71
N THR A 10 -9.14 6.90 -4.78
CA THR A 10 -8.84 6.45 -6.15
C THR A 10 -7.34 6.46 -6.46
N GLN A 11 -6.61 7.44 -5.91
CA GLN A 11 -5.16 7.51 -6.06
C GLN A 11 -4.47 6.36 -5.32
N ALA A 12 -4.90 6.05 -4.09
CA ALA A 12 -4.39 4.93 -3.31
C ALA A 12 -4.64 3.58 -4.01
N THR A 13 -5.82 3.37 -4.60
CA THR A 13 -6.10 2.16 -5.41
C THR A 13 -5.16 2.07 -6.61
N GLN A 14 -5.02 3.15 -7.40
CA GLN A 14 -4.11 3.15 -8.55
C GLN A 14 -2.66 2.89 -8.13
N PHE A 15 -2.25 3.45 -6.99
CA PHE A 15 -0.92 3.28 -6.47
C PHE A 15 -0.65 1.85 -5.99
N ALA A 16 -1.65 1.21 -5.37
CA ALA A 16 -1.60 -0.20 -4.99
C ALA A 16 -1.43 -1.10 -6.22
N GLU A 17 -2.18 -0.86 -7.30
CA GLU A 17 -2.04 -1.62 -8.55
C GLU A 17 -0.65 -1.50 -9.17
N ILE A 18 -0.08 -0.29 -9.18
CA ILE A 18 1.29 -0.06 -9.68
C ILE A 18 2.30 -0.85 -8.84
N THR A 19 2.14 -0.83 -7.51
CA THR A 19 3.02 -1.54 -6.58
C THR A 19 2.92 -3.05 -6.80
N LYS A 20 1.70 -3.60 -6.86
CA LYS A 20 1.44 -5.03 -7.13
C LYS A 20 2.04 -5.47 -8.46
N ARG A 21 1.93 -4.65 -9.51
CA ARG A 21 2.57 -4.93 -10.81
C ARG A 21 4.09 -4.97 -10.70
N CYS A 22 4.71 -4.03 -9.98
CA CYS A 22 6.16 -4.04 -9.76
C CYS A 22 6.61 -5.29 -9.01
N ILE A 23 5.86 -5.73 -8.00
CA ILE A 23 6.13 -6.96 -7.26
C ILE A 23 6.02 -8.18 -8.19
N LYS A 24 4.91 -8.29 -8.93
CA LYS A 24 4.66 -9.42 -9.85
C LYS A 24 5.72 -9.54 -10.94
N SER A 25 6.22 -8.42 -11.45
CA SER A 25 7.27 -8.40 -12.48
C SER A 25 8.70 -8.59 -11.92
N GLY A 26 8.87 -8.79 -10.60
CA GLY A 26 10.20 -8.95 -9.99
C GLY A 26 11.01 -7.65 -9.93
N HIS A 27 10.39 -6.49 -10.17
CA HIS A 27 11.05 -5.18 -10.09
C HIS A 27 11.15 -4.71 -8.63
N ILE A 28 11.88 -5.46 -7.81
CA ILE A 28 11.92 -5.30 -6.35
C ILE A 28 12.39 -3.92 -5.90
N LEU A 29 13.40 -3.34 -6.56
CA LEU A 29 13.88 -1.98 -6.26
C LEU A 29 12.80 -0.92 -6.47
N ARG A 30 11.97 -1.09 -7.51
CA ARG A 30 10.89 -0.16 -7.82
C ARG A 30 9.71 -0.37 -6.87
N ALA A 31 9.39 -1.61 -6.54
CA ALA A 31 8.40 -1.94 -5.52
C ALA A 31 8.78 -1.33 -4.17
N LYS A 32 10.05 -1.42 -3.76
CA LYS A 32 10.56 -0.77 -2.54
C LYS A 32 10.34 0.74 -2.56
N LYS A 33 10.73 1.43 -3.65
CA LYS A 33 10.48 2.87 -3.79
C LYS A 33 8.99 3.23 -3.69
N CYS A 34 8.10 2.41 -4.25
CA CYS A 34 6.66 2.61 -4.11
C CYS A 34 6.20 2.48 -2.65
N LEU A 35 6.73 1.50 -1.92
CA LEU A 35 6.44 1.33 -0.49
C LEU A 35 7.00 2.50 0.34
N ASP A 36 8.21 2.98 0.05
CA ASP A 36 8.80 4.15 0.73
C ASP A 36 7.96 5.41 0.50
N VAL A 37 7.46 5.63 -0.72
CA VAL A 37 6.55 6.74 -1.03
C VAL A 37 5.21 6.56 -0.31
N ALA A 38 4.68 5.34 -0.23
CA ALA A 38 3.47 5.07 0.55
C ALA A 38 3.68 5.40 2.04
N GLU A 39 4.85 5.10 2.60
CA GLU A 39 5.16 5.43 4.00
C GLU A 39 5.22 6.93 4.21
N LEU A 40 5.84 7.67 3.28
CA LEU A 40 5.84 9.13 3.33
C LEU A 40 4.41 9.69 3.30
N LEU A 41 3.57 9.22 2.37
CA LEU A 41 2.17 9.66 2.28
C LEU A 41 1.35 9.30 3.53
N PHE A 42 1.67 8.18 4.17
CA PHE A 42 1.01 7.76 5.41
C PHE A 42 1.47 8.54 6.64
N THR A 43 2.70 9.04 6.65
CA THR A 43 3.27 9.79 7.79
C THR A 43 3.04 11.28 7.68
N THR A 44 3.17 11.86 6.48
CA THR A 44 3.10 13.31 6.25
C THR A 44 1.83 13.76 5.53
N GLY A 45 1.01 12.82 5.03
CA GLY A 45 -0.22 13.16 4.31
C GLY A 45 -1.32 13.71 5.20
N SER A 46 -2.34 14.29 4.56
CA SER A 46 -3.57 14.73 5.25
C SER A 46 -4.32 13.53 5.84
N ASN A 47 -5.26 13.76 6.75
CA ASN A 47 -6.08 12.68 7.33
C ASN A 47 -6.77 11.82 6.25
N GLU A 48 -7.23 12.44 5.16
CA GLU A 48 -7.82 11.72 4.02
C GLU A 48 -6.78 10.84 3.31
N THR A 49 -5.59 11.36 3.04
CA THR A 49 -4.50 10.59 2.41
C THR A 49 -4.03 9.45 3.31
N ARG A 50 -3.87 9.70 4.61
CA ARG A 50 -3.49 8.68 5.59
C ARG A 50 -4.50 7.54 5.64
N ASN A 51 -5.79 7.87 5.73
CA ASN A 51 -6.86 6.87 5.71
C ASN A 51 -6.90 6.10 4.38
N ALA A 52 -6.70 6.78 3.25
CA ALA A 52 -6.66 6.11 1.95
C ALA A 52 -5.45 5.16 1.83
N ILE A 53 -4.27 5.57 2.30
CA ILE A 53 -3.08 4.71 2.27
C ILE A 53 -3.24 3.53 3.24
N GLY A 54 -3.65 3.76 4.49
CA GLY A 54 -3.87 2.68 5.46
C GLY A 54 -4.95 1.70 4.99
N ASN A 55 -6.17 2.17 4.77
CA ASN A 55 -7.30 1.27 4.56
C ASN A 55 -7.36 0.65 3.15
N ILE A 56 -6.84 1.35 2.14
CA ILE A 56 -6.93 0.88 0.74
C ILE A 56 -5.59 0.35 0.26
N TYR A 57 -4.52 1.15 0.35
CA TYR A 57 -3.23 0.74 -0.18
C TYR A 57 -2.61 -0.40 0.62
N VAL A 58 -2.46 -0.25 1.95
CA VAL A 58 -1.83 -1.27 2.80
C VAL A 58 -2.63 -2.57 2.72
N ASN A 59 -3.96 -2.50 2.91
CA ASN A 59 -4.83 -3.66 2.78
C ASN A 59 -4.64 -4.37 1.42
N SER A 60 -4.78 -3.65 0.30
CA SER A 60 -4.70 -4.25 -1.04
C SER A 60 -3.34 -4.88 -1.37
N VAL A 61 -2.25 -4.20 -0.99
CA VAL A 61 -0.89 -4.71 -1.24
C VAL A 61 -0.58 -5.90 -0.33
N SER A 62 -1.05 -5.87 0.91
CA SER A 62 -0.84 -6.93 1.88
C SER A 62 -1.55 -8.23 1.50
N THR A 63 -2.84 -8.16 1.16
CA THR A 63 -3.59 -9.32 0.65
C THR A 63 -2.92 -9.92 -0.58
N PHE A 64 -2.43 -9.08 -1.49
CA PHE A 64 -1.70 -9.56 -2.66
C PHE A 64 -0.41 -10.30 -2.27
N MET A 65 0.35 -9.78 -1.29
CA MET A 65 1.59 -10.43 -0.85
C MET A 65 1.33 -11.78 -0.17
N GLU A 66 0.28 -11.87 0.65
CA GLU A 66 -0.13 -13.10 1.33
C GLU A 66 -0.55 -14.17 0.32
N LEU A 67 -1.42 -13.83 -0.63
CA LEU A 67 -1.88 -14.75 -1.68
C LEU A 67 -0.73 -15.27 -2.57
N HIS A 68 0.31 -14.47 -2.77
CA HIS A 68 1.45 -14.83 -3.60
C HIS A 68 2.66 -15.35 -2.79
N ASN A 69 2.51 -15.63 -1.49
CA ASN A 69 3.59 -16.07 -0.59
C ASN A 69 4.89 -15.24 -0.75
N CYS A 70 4.73 -13.94 -1.02
CA CYS A 70 5.85 -13.08 -1.33
C CYS A 70 6.59 -12.71 -0.04
N THR A 71 7.90 -12.98 0.02
CA THR A 71 8.78 -12.54 1.12
C THR A 71 8.95 -11.01 1.18
N VAL A 72 8.30 -10.30 0.27
CA VAL A 72 8.25 -8.85 0.12
C VAL A 72 7.52 -8.20 1.31
N SER A 73 6.84 -8.96 2.17
CA SER A 73 6.41 -8.45 3.49
C SER A 73 7.59 -7.91 4.32
N LYS A 74 8.82 -8.40 4.10
CA LYS A 74 10.05 -7.86 4.70
C LYS A 74 10.49 -6.53 4.08
N LEU A 75 9.93 -6.14 2.93
CA LEU A 75 10.19 -4.87 2.25
C LEU A 75 9.24 -3.77 2.70
N PHE A 76 8.21 -4.07 3.50
CA PHE A 76 7.38 -3.04 4.09
C PHE A 76 8.21 -2.15 5.01
N PRO A 77 8.16 -0.82 4.81
CA PRO A 77 8.77 0.12 5.72
C PRO A 77 8.11 0.05 7.11
N PRO A 78 8.82 0.44 8.18
CA PRO A 78 8.45 0.11 9.56
C PRO A 78 7.06 0.62 9.98
N THR A 79 6.63 1.79 9.50
CA THR A 79 5.34 2.38 9.87
C THR A 79 4.19 1.68 9.15
N LEU A 80 4.35 1.43 7.84
CA LEU A 80 3.36 0.68 7.08
C LEU A 80 3.28 -0.79 7.53
N LYS A 81 4.40 -1.37 7.97
CA LYS A 81 4.41 -2.71 8.55
C LYS A 81 3.60 -2.78 9.84
N LYS A 82 3.66 -1.75 10.70
CA LYS A 82 2.82 -1.69 11.90
C LYS A 82 1.35 -1.63 11.55
N GLU A 83 0.99 -0.82 10.56
CA GLU A 83 -0.39 -0.73 10.06
C GLU A 83 -0.87 -2.06 9.48
N TYR A 84 -0.04 -2.72 8.67
CA TYR A 84 -0.31 -4.06 8.16
C TYR A 84 -0.53 -5.07 9.30
N VAL A 85 0.37 -5.13 10.28
CA VAL A 85 0.24 -6.03 11.44
C VAL A 85 -1.02 -5.71 12.25
N ALA A 86 -1.35 -4.44 12.43
CA ALA A 86 -2.58 -4.02 13.09
C ALA A 86 -3.82 -4.50 12.33
N GLN A 87 -3.84 -4.37 11.00
CA GLN A 87 -4.94 -4.82 10.14
C GLN A 87 -5.10 -6.35 10.15
N VAL A 88 -3.99 -7.09 10.09
CA VAL A 88 -4.01 -8.56 10.18
C VAL A 88 -4.51 -9.01 11.56
N ASN A 89 -3.96 -8.45 12.64
CA ASN A 89 -4.38 -8.79 14.00
C ASN A 89 -5.85 -8.42 14.27
N ALA A 90 -6.33 -7.32 13.70
CA ALA A 90 -7.74 -6.91 13.80
C ALA A 90 -8.68 -7.78 12.97
N SER A 91 -8.19 -8.40 11.88
CA SER A 91 -8.98 -9.26 11.01
C SER A 91 -9.13 -10.70 11.55
N GLY A 92 -8.44 -11.03 12.64
CA GLY A 92 -8.69 -12.25 13.42
C GLY A 92 -8.50 -13.56 12.66
N VAL A 93 -7.54 -13.61 11.72
CA VAL A 93 -7.12 -14.86 11.06
C VAL A 93 -6.20 -15.65 11.99
#